data_AF-A0A382MSN0-F1
#
_entry.id   AF-A0A382MSN0-F1
#
_cell.length_a   1.000
_cell.length_b   1.000
_cell.length_c   1.000
_cell.angle_alpha   90.00
_cell.angle_beta   90.00
_cell.angle_gamma   90.00
#
_symmetry.space_group_name_H-M   'P 1'
#
loop_
_entity.id
_entity.type
_entity.pdbx_description
1 polymer ?
#
loop_
_entity_poly.entity_id
_entity_poly.type
_entity_poly.pdbx_seq_one_letter_code
_entity_poly.pdbx_strand_id
1 'polypeptide(L)' 'MKTIVSSWNEWDPLKHIIVGRADGSCIPASEPALDAKIPEDSDMKGKHGLRPKDTVDKANELLNNFVKILEKRGIVVD' A
#
# COMPACT_ATOMS: atom_id res chain seq x y z
N MET A 1 25.43 -7.40 -7.86
CA MET A 1 25.50 -7.86 -6.45
C MET A 1 24.17 -8.57 -6.14
N LYS A 2 24.16 -9.65 -5.35
CA LYS A 2 22.91 -10.39 -5.05
C LYS A 2 22.15 -9.67 -3.93
N THR A 3 20.86 -9.43 -4.09
CA THR A 3 19.99 -8.94 -3.01
C THR A 3 19.90 -9.98 -1.89
N ILE A 4 20.17 -9.57 -0.65
CA ILE A 4 20.11 -10.43 0.55
C ILE A 4 18.88 -10.00 1.35
N VAL A 5 17.98 -10.95 1.63
CA VAL A 5 16.85 -10.74 2.54
C VAL A 5 17.30 -11.14 3.94
N SER A 6 17.37 -10.17 4.85
CA SER A 6 17.74 -10.40 6.24
C SER A 6 16.99 -9.41 7.13
N SER A 7 15.89 -9.86 7.71
CA SER A 7 15.04 -9.10 8.62
C SER A 7 14.53 -10.04 9.71
N TRP A 8 14.69 -9.66 10.97
CA TRP A 8 14.39 -10.51 12.13
C TRP A 8 13.29 -9.94 13.02
N ASN A 9 13.01 -8.64 12.89
CA ASN A 9 12.06 -7.89 13.69
C ASN A 9 11.72 -6.57 12.98
N GLU A 10 10.78 -5.82 13.55
CA GLU A 10 10.21 -4.62 12.95
C GLU A 10 10.91 -3.31 13.36
N TRP A 11 12.05 -3.37 14.07
CA TRP A 11 12.69 -2.17 14.67
C TRP A 11 14.19 -2.04 14.44
N ASP A 12 14.88 -3.11 14.04
CA ASP A 12 16.27 -3.01 13.60
C ASP A 12 16.39 -2.04 12.41
N PRO A 13 17.56 -1.40 12.21
CA PRO A 13 17.74 -0.39 11.17
C PRO A 13 17.32 -0.88 9.78
N LEU A 14 16.29 -0.24 9.20
CA LEU A 14 15.77 -0.56 7.88
C LEU A 14 16.81 -0.23 6.80
N LYS A 15 17.09 -1.21 5.91
CA LYS A 15 18.07 -1.08 4.82
C LYS A 15 17.45 -1.07 3.43
N HIS A 16 16.44 -1.92 3.23
CA HIS A 16 15.77 -2.12 1.95
C HIS A 16 14.30 -2.47 2.21
N ILE A 17 13.37 -1.83 1.50
CA ILE A 17 11.92 -2.05 1.61
C ILE A 17 11.27 -2.08 0.23
N ILE A 18 10.15 -2.79 0.12
CA ILE A 18 9.27 -2.76 -1.04
C ILE A 18 8.08 -1.84 -0.71
N VAL A 19 7.80 -0.86 -1.56
CA VAL A 19 6.64 0.03 -1.41
C VAL A 19 5.64 -0.25 -2.53
N GLY A 20 4.40 -0.57 -2.15
CA GLY A 20 3.34 -0.87 -3.11
C GLY A 20 2.91 0.35 -3.94
N ARG A 21 2.20 0.08 -5.04
CA ARG A 21 1.54 1.09 -5.89
C ARG A 21 0.03 0.99 -5.76
N ALA A 22 -0.67 2.11 -5.88
CA ALA A 22 -2.14 2.13 -5.88
C ALA A 22 -2.74 1.75 -7.25
N ASP A 23 -1.90 1.56 -8.26
CA ASP A 23 -2.29 1.26 -9.63
C ASP A 23 -3.20 0.03 -9.72
N GLY A 24 -4.33 0.16 -10.41
CA GLY A 24 -5.28 -0.94 -10.59
C GLY A 24 -5.98 -1.40 -9.31
N SER A 25 -5.94 -0.62 -8.22
CA SER A 25 -6.64 -0.96 -6.99
C SER A 25 -8.15 -1.15 -7.23
N CYS A 26 -8.69 -2.24 -6.69
CA CYS A 26 -10.10 -2.59 -6.77
C CYS A 26 -10.71 -2.66 -5.36
N ILE A 27 -11.98 -2.29 -5.26
CA ILE A 27 -12.85 -2.74 -4.18
C ILE A 27 -13.20 -4.21 -4.50
N PRO A 28 -12.85 -5.17 -3.61
CA PRO A 28 -13.15 -6.56 -3.85
C PRO A 28 -14.67 -6.81 -3.88
N ALA A 29 -15.10 -7.87 -4.55
CA ALA A 29 -16.51 -8.26 -4.55
C ALA A 29 -16.94 -8.67 -3.14
N SER A 30 -18.22 -8.47 -2.82
CA SER A 30 -18.80 -8.86 -1.53
C SER A 30 -18.65 -10.37 -1.31
N GLU A 31 -18.14 -10.71 -0.14
CA GLU A 31 -17.98 -12.08 0.35
C GLU A 31 -17.88 -12.06 1.89
N PRO A 32 -18.23 -13.14 2.60
CA PRO A 32 -18.36 -13.10 4.06
C PRO A 32 -17.12 -12.63 4.82
N ALA A 33 -15.90 -12.96 4.38
CA ALA A 33 -14.67 -12.57 5.08
C ALA A 33 -14.31 -11.09 4.86
N LEU A 34 -14.73 -10.50 3.75
CA LEU A 34 -14.64 -9.08 3.45
C LEU A 34 -15.72 -8.28 4.16
N ASP A 35 -16.98 -8.69 4.02
CA ASP A 35 -18.13 -7.93 4.51
C ASP A 35 -18.08 -7.76 6.04
N ALA A 36 -17.57 -8.77 6.75
CA ALA A 36 -17.33 -8.70 8.20
C ALA A 36 -16.29 -7.63 8.61
N LYS A 37 -15.48 -7.14 7.66
CA LYS A 37 -14.43 -6.14 7.90
C LYS A 37 -14.79 -4.75 7.38
N ILE A 38 -15.86 -4.61 6.60
CA ILE A 38 -16.28 -3.32 6.05
C ILE A 38 -17.24 -2.65 7.04
N PRO A 39 -16.88 -1.48 7.61
CA PRO A 39 -17.79 -0.72 8.48
C PRO A 39 -19.12 -0.39 7.78
N GLU A 40 -20.19 -0.27 8.54
CA GLU A 40 -21.51 -0.02 7.96
C GLU A 40 -21.63 1.33 7.25
N ASP A 41 -20.88 2.32 7.72
CA ASP A 41 -20.80 3.69 7.21
C ASP A 41 -19.69 3.87 6.16
N SER A 42 -19.06 2.78 5.72
CA SER A 42 -17.99 2.81 4.73
C SER A 42 -18.49 3.23 3.36
N ASP A 43 -17.76 4.15 2.72
CA ASP A 43 -17.98 4.56 1.34
C ASP A 43 -17.75 3.42 0.32
N MET A 44 -17.18 2.30 0.75
CA MET A 44 -16.97 1.09 -0.04
C MET A 44 -18.10 0.07 0.08
N LYS A 45 -18.98 0.18 1.09
CA LYS A 45 -20.00 -0.83 1.35
C LYS A 45 -20.93 -0.99 0.14
N GLY A 46 -21.09 -2.23 -0.30
CA GLY A 46 -21.91 -2.56 -1.48
C GLY A 46 -21.32 -2.15 -2.83
N LYS A 47 -20.08 -1.65 -2.88
CA LYS A 47 -19.36 -1.34 -4.14
C LYS A 47 -18.36 -2.44 -4.47
N HIS A 48 -18.04 -2.60 -5.75
CA HIS A 48 -16.98 -3.49 -6.23
C HIS A 48 -16.36 -2.94 -7.52
N GLY A 49 -15.15 -3.37 -7.85
CA GLY A 49 -14.43 -2.96 -9.06
C GLY A 49 -13.42 -1.84 -8.83
N LEU A 50 -12.94 -1.22 -9.90
CA LEU A 50 -11.82 -0.26 -9.86
C LEU A 50 -12.12 0.95 -8.97
N ARG A 51 -11.10 1.38 -8.22
CA ARG A 51 -11.13 2.64 -7.47
C ARG A 51 -11.20 3.83 -8.44
N PRO A 52 -11.86 4.95 -8.06
CA PRO A 52 -11.85 6.17 -8.86
C PRO A 52 -10.43 6.65 -9.14
N LYS A 53 -10.17 7.10 -10.37
CA LYS A 53 -8.83 7.55 -10.80
C LYS A 53 -8.24 8.61 -9.87
N ASP A 54 -9.03 9.62 -9.49
CA ASP A 54 -8.60 10.68 -8.58
C ASP A 54 -8.08 10.15 -7.22
N THR A 55 -8.74 9.11 -6.68
CA THR A 55 -8.29 8.47 -5.42
C THR A 55 -6.99 7.70 -5.60
N VAL A 56 -6.80 7.04 -6.75
CA VAL A 56 -5.56 6.32 -7.09
C VAL A 56 -4.40 7.30 -7.29
N ASP A 57 -4.64 8.40 -8.01
CA ASP A 57 -3.63 9.43 -8.27
C ASP A 57 -3.14 10.06 -6.95
N LYS A 58 -4.07 10.44 -6.06
CA LYS A 58 -3.75 10.99 -4.74
C LYS A 58 -2.99 9.99 -3.86
N ALA A 59 -3.41 8.73 -3.87
CA ALA A 59 -2.71 7.68 -3.13
C ALA A 59 -1.27 7.50 -3.63
N ASN A 60 -1.07 7.47 -4.95
CA ASN A 60 0.25 7.39 -5.55
C ASN A 60 1.11 8.63 -5.25
N GLU A 61 0.54 9.84 -5.19
CA GLU A 61 1.26 11.04 -4.75
C GLU A 61 1.81 10.87 -3.32
N LEU A 62 0.97 10.41 -2.39
CA LEU A 62 1.36 10.16 -1.00
C LEU A 62 2.43 9.05 -0.90
N LEU A 63 2.27 7.95 -1.64
CA LEU A 63 3.24 6.86 -1.70
C LEU A 63 4.59 7.35 -2.25
N ASN A 64 4.60 8.12 -3.34
CA ASN A 64 5.82 8.70 -3.90
C ASN A 64 6.52 9.65 -2.91
N ASN A 65 5.75 10.43 -2.15
CA ASN A 65 6.32 11.29 -1.11
C ASN A 65 6.91 10.47 0.05
N PHE A 66 6.27 9.37 0.42
CA PHE A 66 6.81 8.43 1.40
C PHE A 66 8.13 7.79 0.93
N VAL A 67 8.19 7.32 -0.32
CA VAL A 67 9.43 6.82 -0.95
C VAL A 67 10.56 7.84 -0.85
N LYS A 68 10.30 9.10 -1.22
CA LYS A 68 11.31 10.18 -1.11
C LYS A 68 11.81 10.40 0.32
N ILE A 69 10.98 10.19 1.34
CA ILE A 69 11.40 10.30 2.75
C ILE A 69 12.34 9.16 3.11
N LEU A 70 12.06 7.93 2.66
CA LEU A 70 12.88 6.76 2.90
C LEU A 70 14.24 6.87 2.19
N GLU A 71 14.24 7.24 0.91
CA GLU A 71 15.46 7.43 0.12
C GLU A 71 16.36 8.52 0.73
N LYS A 72 15.79 9.62 1.22
CA LYS A 72 16.53 10.68 1.96
C LYS A 72 17.19 10.17 3.24
N ARG A 73 16.69 9.08 3.83
CA ARG A 73 17.28 8.40 5.00
C ARG A 73 18.30 7.33 4.60
N GLY A 74 18.62 7.17 3.31
CA GLY A 74 19.56 6.18 2.81
C GLY A 74 19.01 4.76 2.71
N ILE A 75 17.68 4.60 2.75
CA ILE A 75 17.00 3.32 2.61
C ILE A 75 16.78 3.06 1.12
N VAL A 76 17.09 1.84 0.67
CA VAL A 76 16.78 1.40 -0.69
C VAL A 76 15.28 1.09 -0.79
N VAL A 77 14.63 1.49 -1.88
CA VAL A 77 13.20 1.23 -2.11
C VAL A 77 13.00 0.58 -3.48
N ASP A 78 12.31 -0.55 -3.49
CA ASP A 78 11.78 -1.24 -4.68
C ASP A 78 10.27 -0.97 -4.86
#